data_AF-A0A8I0AC59-F1
#
_entry.id   AF-A0A8I0AC59-F1
#
_cell.length_a   1.000
_cell.length_b   1.000
_cell.length_c   1.000
_cell.angle_alpha   90.00
_cell.angle_beta   90.00
_cell.angle_gamma   90.00
#
_symmetry.space_group_name_H-M   'P 1'
#
loop_
_entity.id
_entity.type
_entity.pdbx_description
1 polymer ?
#
loop_
_entity_poly.entity_id
_entity_poly.type
_entity_poly.pdbx_seq_one_letter_code
_entity_poly.pdbx_strand_id
1 'polypeptide(L)'
;MYVCGSSFSLYARKLTMPTSVVANFATTASDGKMYQVEHYNLDMIISIGYRVKSNRGVEFRKWANSVLKQYIIQGYAINEKRLEALQRTINIQTKMLACTLEVDEAEVLKAISLYTNALMLLDQYDH
;
A
#
# COMPACT_ATOMS: atom_id res chain seq x y z
N MET A 1 -15.58 50.88 -14.09
CA MET A 1 -16.92 50.25 -14.09
C MET A 1 -16.80 49.00 -13.23
N TYR A 2 -17.38 49.00 -12.03
CA TYR A 2 -17.39 47.88 -11.09
C TYR A 2 -18.66 47.03 -11.27
N VAL A 3 -18.69 45.87 -10.60
CA VAL A 3 -19.79 44.89 -10.30
C VAL A 3 -19.62 43.58 -11.11
N CYS A 4 -19.13 42.45 -10.56
CA CYS A 4 -19.63 41.52 -9.51
C CYS A 4 -20.57 40.42 -10.06
N GLY A 5 -20.37 39.15 -9.65
CA GLY A 5 -21.45 38.15 -9.62
C GLY A 5 -21.10 36.72 -10.06
N SER A 6 -20.85 35.85 -9.09
CA SER A 6 -20.79 34.39 -9.13
C SER A 6 -22.12 33.69 -9.45
N SER A 7 -22.10 32.52 -10.11
CA SER A 7 -22.99 31.36 -9.88
C SER A 7 -22.72 30.21 -10.86
N PHE A 8 -22.09 29.12 -10.40
CA PHE A 8 -22.12 27.83 -11.10
C PHE A 8 -22.84 26.83 -10.19
N SER A 9 -24.05 26.46 -10.57
CA SER A 9 -24.98 25.63 -9.79
C SER A 9 -24.67 24.14 -10.00
N LEU A 10 -24.27 23.43 -8.94
CA LEU A 10 -24.25 21.96 -8.90
C LEU A 10 -25.57 21.47 -8.32
N TYR A 11 -26.37 20.81 -9.15
CA TYR A 11 -27.61 20.14 -8.75
C TYR A 11 -27.29 18.96 -7.81
N ALA A 12 -27.56 19.14 -6.52
CA ALA A 12 -27.67 18.05 -5.57
C ALA A 12 -29.10 17.48 -5.62
N ARG A 13 -29.27 16.25 -6.12
CA ARG A 13 -30.52 15.50 -5.98
C ARG A 13 -30.34 14.44 -4.89
N LYS A 14 -31.08 14.59 -3.79
CA LYS A 14 -31.15 13.67 -2.66
C LYS A 14 -32.51 12.97 -2.68
N LEU A 15 -32.54 11.63 -2.59
CA LEU A 15 -33.73 10.85 -2.24
C LEU A 15 -33.35 9.68 -1.29
N THR A 16 -34.26 9.43 -0.34
CA THR A 16 -34.26 8.76 0.98
C THR A 16 -34.25 7.20 0.99
N MET A 17 -33.41 6.50 1.79
CA MET A 17 -33.57 5.79 3.12
C MET A 17 -34.49 4.52 3.16
N PRO A 18 -34.28 3.46 4.01
CA PRO A 18 -33.15 3.11 4.90
C PRO A 18 -32.79 1.58 4.97
N THR A 19 -31.54 1.15 4.76
CA THR A 19 -30.98 -0.07 5.41
C THR A 19 -29.45 0.03 5.40
N SER A 20 -28.88 0.42 6.55
CA SER A 20 -27.44 0.59 6.82
C SER A 20 -26.63 1.27 5.72
N VAL A 21 -26.67 2.60 5.67
CA VAL A 21 -25.59 3.36 5.01
C VAL A 21 -24.42 3.38 5.98
N VAL A 22 -23.53 2.40 5.86
CA VAL A 22 -22.23 2.44 6.55
C VAL A 22 -21.54 3.72 6.07
N ALA A 23 -21.10 4.57 7.00
CA ALA A 23 -20.36 5.76 6.66
C ALA A 23 -19.12 5.37 5.84
N ASN A 24 -18.83 6.12 4.77
CA ASN A 24 -17.61 5.96 3.99
C ASN A 24 -16.39 6.20 4.90
N PHE A 25 -15.93 5.11 5.51
CA PHE A 25 -14.58 4.88 6.02
C PHE A 25 -14.21 5.62 7.32
N ALA A 26 -14.92 5.30 8.40
CA ALA A 26 -14.43 5.60 9.74
C ALA A 26 -13.27 4.65 10.09
N THR A 27 -12.05 5.17 10.18
CA THR A 27 -10.93 4.43 10.76
C THR A 27 -10.95 4.64 12.28
N THR A 28 -11.23 3.56 13.02
CA THR A 28 -11.15 3.58 14.48
C THR A 28 -9.68 3.54 14.88
N ALA A 29 -9.16 4.62 15.47
CA ALA A 29 -7.88 4.56 16.17
C ALA A 29 -8.00 3.59 17.36
N SER A 30 -6.87 3.09 17.87
CA SER A 30 -6.78 2.23 19.08
C SER A 30 -7.57 2.74 20.29
N ASP A 31 -7.93 4.02 20.27
CA ASP A 31 -8.54 4.79 21.34
C ASP A 31 -10.08 4.76 21.28
N GLY A 32 -10.68 3.99 20.36
CA GLY A 32 -12.13 3.87 20.20
C GLY A 32 -12.82 5.12 19.63
N LYS A 33 -12.05 6.15 19.27
CA LYS A 33 -12.56 7.39 18.67
C LYS A 33 -12.63 7.26 17.16
N MET A 34 -13.78 7.63 16.59
CA MET A 34 -13.94 7.71 15.14
C MET A 34 -13.39 9.03 14.64
N TYR A 35 -12.28 8.97 13.90
CA TYR A 35 -11.76 10.12 13.17
C TYR A 35 -12.30 10.08 11.75
N GLN A 36 -12.84 11.20 11.28
CA GLN A 36 -13.06 11.42 9.86
C GLN A 36 -11.69 11.73 9.25
N VAL A 37 -11.12 10.74 8.57
CA VAL A 37 -9.83 10.88 7.88
C VAL A 37 -10.11 11.17 6.41
N GLU A 38 -9.63 12.31 5.94
CA GLU A 38 -9.71 12.64 4.51
C GLU A 38 -8.77 11.72 3.73
N HIS A 39 -9.34 10.87 2.87
CA HIS A 39 -8.58 10.04 1.94
C HIS A 39 -8.49 10.75 0.59
N TYR A 40 -7.27 11.05 0.16
CA TYR A 40 -7.01 11.67 -1.14
C TYR A 40 -6.61 10.62 -2.18
N ASN A 41 -7.10 10.78 -3.42
CA ASN A 41 -6.68 9.94 -4.54
C ASN A 41 -5.19 10.17 -4.83
N LEU A 42 -4.45 9.09 -5.12
CA LEU A 42 -3.05 9.13 -5.51
C LEU A 42 -2.80 10.12 -6.67
N ASP A 43 -3.66 10.15 -7.69
CA ASP A 43 -3.53 11.06 -8.83
C ASP A 43 -3.62 12.53 -8.40
N MET A 44 -4.48 12.82 -7.41
CA MET A 44 -4.64 14.14 -6.82
C MET A 44 -3.41 14.55 -6.02
N ILE A 45 -2.87 13.64 -5.19
CA ILE A 45 -1.66 13.86 -4.41
C ILE A 45 -0.47 14.13 -5.33
N ILE A 46 -0.30 13.34 -6.40
CA ILE A 46 0.79 13.52 -7.38
C ILE A 46 0.63 14.87 -8.09
N SER A 47 -0.59 15.20 -8.54
CA SER A 47 -0.88 16.46 -9.26
C SER A 47 -0.58 17.71 -8.42
N ILE A 48 -0.93 17.70 -7.14
CA ILE A 48 -0.65 18.80 -6.21
C ILE A 48 0.83 18.80 -5.82
N GLY A 49 1.41 17.63 -5.53
CA GLY A 49 2.82 17.47 -5.14
C GLY A 49 3.81 18.03 -6.16
N TYR A 50 3.49 17.97 -7.46
CA TYR A 50 4.31 18.58 -8.51
C TYR A 50 4.21 20.12 -8.58
N ARG A 51 3.08 20.71 -8.17
CA ARG A 51 2.83 22.15 -8.27
C ARG A 51 3.18 22.93 -7.00
N VAL A 52 3.32 22.25 -5.86
CA VAL A 52 3.57 22.88 -4.55
C VAL A 52 5.04 23.31 -4.38
N LYS A 53 5.25 24.58 -4.02
CA LYS A 53 6.57 25.19 -3.71
C LYS A 53 6.84 25.32 -2.20
N SER A 54 6.43 24.35 -1.39
CA SER A 54 6.69 24.34 0.06
C SER A 54 7.90 23.46 0.40
N ASN A 55 8.53 23.67 1.56
CA ASN A 55 9.62 22.82 2.05
C ASN A 55 9.22 21.34 2.12
N ARG A 56 8.01 21.04 2.62
CA ARG A 56 7.43 19.69 2.62
C ARG A 56 7.23 19.12 1.21
N GLY A 57 6.85 19.97 0.23
CA GLY A 57 6.74 19.56 -1.18
C GLY A 57 8.11 19.25 -1.81
N VAL A 58 9.19 19.91 -1.37
CA VAL A 58 10.56 19.56 -1.79
C VAL A 58 10.97 18.20 -1.23
N GLU A 59 10.70 17.92 0.05
CA GLU A 59 10.95 16.62 0.68
C GLU A 59 10.19 15.49 -0.02
N PHE A 60 8.89 15.70 -0.28
CA PHE A 60 8.07 14.74 -1.02
C PHE A 60 8.63 14.46 -2.42
N ARG A 61 9.04 15.48 -3.17
CA ARG A 61 9.65 15.28 -4.50
C ARG A 61 10.98 14.53 -4.44
N LYS A 62 11.81 14.77 -3.42
CA LYS A 62 13.04 13.99 -3.22
C LYS A 62 12.72 12.52 -2.98
N TRP A 63 11.74 12.23 -2.11
CA TRP A 63 11.30 10.87 -1.83
C TRP A 63 10.65 10.17 -3.04
N ALA A 64 9.75 10.86 -3.75
CA ALA A 64 9.12 10.30 -4.95
C ALA A 64 10.16 9.99 -6.04
N ASN A 65 11.14 10.89 -6.25
CA ASN A 65 12.23 10.64 -7.19
C ASN A 65 13.13 9.47 -6.77
N SER A 66 13.40 9.27 -5.47
CA SER A 66 14.18 8.10 -5.05
C SER A 66 13.44 6.80 -5.33
N VAL A 67 12.14 6.76 -5.05
CA VAL A 67 11.29 5.59 -5.33
C VAL A 67 11.22 5.33 -6.84
N LEU A 68 10.99 6.36 -7.66
CA LEU A 68 10.93 6.22 -9.12
C LEU A 68 12.28 5.77 -9.72
N LYS A 69 13.41 6.31 -9.24
CA LYS A 69 14.73 5.86 -9.67
C LYS A 69 14.98 4.40 -9.33
N GLN A 70 14.55 3.96 -8.15
CA GLN A 70 14.65 2.56 -7.75
C GLN A 70 13.76 1.67 -8.64
N TYR A 71 12.55 2.11 -9.00
CA TYR A 71 11.75 1.38 -9.97
C TYR A 71 12.42 1.28 -11.35
N ILE A 72 13.08 2.34 -11.84
CA ILE A 72 13.70 2.33 -13.17
C ILE A 72 14.95 1.44 -13.20
N ILE A 73 15.77 1.45 -12.15
CA ILE A 73 17.01 0.67 -12.12
C ILE A 73 16.73 -0.81 -11.83
N GLN A 74 15.84 -1.10 -10.87
CA GLN A 74 15.58 -2.48 -10.43
C GLN A 74 14.39 -3.12 -11.15
N GLY A 75 13.47 -2.35 -11.73
CA GLY A 75 12.21 -2.83 -12.33
C GLY A 75 11.07 -3.04 -11.32
N TYR A 76 11.32 -2.83 -10.02
CA TYR A 76 10.36 -3.02 -8.94
C TYR A 76 10.74 -2.14 -7.72
N ALA A 77 9.81 -1.90 -6.78
CA ALA A 77 10.14 -1.31 -5.48
C ALA A 77 9.86 -2.28 -4.33
N ILE A 78 10.79 -2.28 -3.39
CA ILE A 78 10.79 -3.17 -2.23
C ILE A 78 10.33 -2.38 -1.01
N ASN A 79 9.36 -2.92 -0.27
CA ASN A 79 9.06 -2.46 1.07
C ASN A 79 9.89 -3.27 2.07
N GLU A 80 11.03 -2.73 2.47
CA GLU A 80 12.00 -3.40 3.36
C GLU A 80 11.36 -3.85 4.68
N LYS A 81 10.54 -3.01 5.31
CA LYS A 81 9.85 -3.36 6.57
C LYS A 81 8.94 -4.57 6.41
N ARG A 82 8.21 -4.63 5.29
CA ARG A 82 7.32 -5.76 4.99
C ARG A 82 8.11 -7.02 4.67
N LEU A 83 9.24 -6.88 3.98
CA LEU A 83 10.15 -7.99 3.69
C LEU A 83 10.75 -8.58 4.97
N GLU A 84 11.24 -7.74 5.88
CA GLU A 84 11.74 -8.20 7.18
C GLU A 84 10.65 -8.89 8.01
N ALA A 85 9.43 -8.34 8.02
CA ALA A 85 8.31 -8.96 8.71
C ALA A 85 8.01 -10.36 8.16
N LEU A 86 8.03 -10.51 6.83
CA LEU A 86 7.84 -11.81 6.17
C LEU A 86 8.96 -12.79 6.52
N GLN A 87 10.22 -12.36 6.52
CA GLN A 87 11.36 -13.19 6.91
C GLN A 87 11.22 -13.70 8.36
N ARG A 88 10.79 -12.84 9.29
CA ARG A 88 10.53 -13.25 10.68
C ARG A 88 9.42 -14.29 10.76
N THR A 89 8.32 -14.09 10.03
CA THR A 89 7.20 -15.06 9.99
C THR A 89 7.64 -16.41 9.43
N ILE A 90 8.38 -16.43 8.32
CA ILE A 90 8.90 -17.67 7.72
C ILE A 90 9.79 -18.39 8.74
N ASN A 91 10.74 -17.71 9.36
CA ASN A 91 11.63 -18.34 10.36
C ASN A 91 10.86 -18.96 11.53
N ILE A 92 9.84 -18.27 12.03
CA ILE A 92 8.99 -18.80 13.11
C ILE A 92 8.22 -20.03 12.63
N GLN A 93 7.63 -19.97 11.44
CA GLN A 93 6.86 -21.06 10.86
C GLN A 93 7.74 -22.28 10.57
N THR A 94 8.93 -22.10 9.99
CA THR A 94 9.88 -23.18 9.72
C THR A 94 10.28 -23.88 11.01
N LYS A 95 10.61 -23.13 12.06
CA LYS A 95 10.93 -23.70 13.38
C LYS A 95 9.76 -24.47 14.00
N MET A 96 8.55 -23.93 13.93
CA MET A 96 7.36 -24.64 14.42
C MET A 96 7.12 -25.95 13.66
N LEU A 97 7.26 -25.94 12.34
CA LEU A 97 7.08 -27.14 11.50
C LEU A 97 8.14 -28.20 11.79
N ALA A 98 9.40 -27.79 11.90
CA ALA A 98 10.51 -28.68 12.29
C ALA A 98 10.25 -29.34 13.65
N CYS A 99 9.79 -28.57 14.65
CA CYS A 99 9.44 -29.10 15.96
C CYS A 99 8.20 -30.03 15.94
N THR A 100 7.22 -29.78 15.07
CA THR A 100 5.97 -30.56 15.03
C THR A 100 6.12 -31.88 14.28
N LEU A 101 6.94 -31.87 13.22
CA LEU A 101 7.13 -33.03 12.35
C LEU A 101 8.35 -33.87 12.74
N GLU A 102 9.12 -33.46 13.75
CA GLU A 102 10.43 -34.05 14.10
C GLU A 102 11.40 -34.11 12.91
N VAL A 103 11.29 -33.12 12.02
CA VAL A 103 12.11 -33.01 10.80
C VAL A 103 13.12 -31.88 11.00
N ASP A 104 14.33 -32.06 10.49
CA ASP A 104 15.37 -31.03 10.54
C ASP A 104 14.94 -29.77 9.78
N GLU A 105 15.21 -28.60 10.37
CA GLU A 105 14.91 -27.28 9.78
C GLU A 105 15.48 -27.15 8.35
N ALA A 106 16.65 -27.74 8.12
CA ALA A 106 17.32 -27.76 6.82
C ALA A 106 16.52 -28.50 5.74
N GLU A 107 15.80 -29.57 6.09
CA GLU A 107 14.98 -30.32 5.12
C GLU A 107 13.72 -29.56 4.74
N VAL A 108 13.08 -28.88 5.70
CA VAL A 108 11.92 -28.02 5.44
C VAL A 108 12.31 -26.86 4.52
N LEU A 109 13.44 -26.20 4.81
CA LEU A 109 13.97 -25.13 3.95
C LEU A 109 14.35 -25.62 2.55
N LYS A 110 14.90 -26.83 2.45
CA LYS A 110 15.23 -27.47 1.16
C LYS A 110 13.97 -27.76 0.34
N ALA A 111 12.91 -28.26 0.96
CA ALA A 111 11.65 -28.48 0.27
C ALA A 111 11.07 -27.16 -0.26
N ILE A 112 11.00 -26.12 0.59
CA ILE A 112 10.52 -24.80 0.20
C ILE A 112 11.34 -24.22 -0.96
N SER A 113 12.67 -24.34 -0.93
CA SER A 113 13.52 -23.82 -2.00
C SER A 113 13.32 -24.55 -3.32
N LEU A 114 13.16 -25.88 -3.31
CA LEU A 114 12.87 -26.67 -4.50
C LEU A 114 11.53 -26.27 -5.14
N TYR A 115 10.48 -26.10 -4.32
CA TYR A 115 9.19 -25.63 -4.81
C TYR A 115 9.24 -24.20 -5.35
N THR A 116 9.98 -23.30 -4.67
CA THR A 116 10.13 -21.91 -5.11
C THR A 116 10.85 -21.84 -6.46
N ASN A 117 11.91 -22.62 -6.64
CA ASN A 117 12.64 -22.69 -7.91
C ASN A 117 11.75 -23.22 -9.05
N ALA A 118 10.99 -24.29 -8.79
CA ALA A 118 10.08 -24.84 -9.79
C ALA A 118 8.98 -23.83 -10.18
N LEU A 119 8.42 -23.10 -9.21
CA LEU A 119 7.41 -22.07 -9.46
C LEU A 119 7.99 -20.88 -10.25
N MET A 120 9.22 -20.44 -9.93
CA MET A 120 9.90 -19.39 -10.68
C MET A 120 10.17 -19.80 -12.13
N LEU A 121 10.57 -21.06 -12.37
CA LEU A 121 10.74 -21.58 -13.72
C LEU A 121 9.43 -21.62 -14.50
N LEU A 122 8.31 -21.89 -13.82
CA LEU A 122 6.99 -21.86 -14.44
C LEU A 122 6.56 -20.43 -14.80
N ASP A 123 6.79 -19.47 -13.90
CA ASP A 123 6.47 -18.05 -14.12
C ASP A 123 7.28 -17.45 -15.29
N GLN A 124 8.53 -17.90 -15.46
CA GLN A 124 9.40 -17.55 -16.60
C GLN A 124 8.98 -18.20 -17.92
N TYR A 125 8.17 -19.25 -17.91
CA TYR A 125 7.71 -19.91 -19.13
C TYR A 125 6.52 -19.19 -19.77
N ASP A 126 5.68 -18.55 -18.95
CA ASP A 126 4.49 -17.81 -19.41
C ASP A 126 4.81 -16.38 -19.90
N HIS A 127 6.08 -15.93 -19.82
CA HIS A 127 6.54 -14.58 -20.23
C HIS A 127 7.61 -14.61 -21.33
#